data_AF-A0A7C3LIH2-F1
#
_entry.id   AF-A0A7C3LIH2-F1
#
_cell.length_a   1.000
_cell.length_b   1.000
_cell.length_c   1.000
_cell.angle_alpha   90.00
_cell.angle_beta   90.00
_cell.angle_gamma   90.00
#
_symmetry.space_group_name_H-M   'P 1'
#
loop_
_entity.id
_entity.type
_entity.pdbx_description
1 polymer ?
#
loop_
_entity_poly.entity_id
_entity_poly.type
_entity_poly.pdbx_seq_one_letter_code
_entity_poly.pdbx_strand_id
1 'polypeptide(L)'
;MMGTMPDSASIPLRWTLKYEADHSPDGRFEMASYLELNKEITPEETAIKDQIHRFGLEVLRPIASELDKLPPDQVIAQGSPLWDAFKQAYSLGYHTRSLPEALGGANFSPLASHIYAEEMGWASADFAIGLGVAPFPFSFGAMSGNPDIIENIVKPFAEDKEARYIGCWAITEPMHGSDTLHVGQEAFKRPETAFDLQAVLDGDEWVINGQKSAWVSNGTIATHALAF
;
A
#
# COMPACT_ATOMS: atom_id res chain seq x y z
N MET A 1 -12.34 49.80 -6.86
CA MET A 1 -11.93 49.33 -8.20
C MET A 1 -11.45 47.90 -8.05
N MET A 2 -12.18 46.95 -8.64
CA MET A 2 -11.73 45.57 -8.80
C MET A 2 -10.48 45.56 -9.68
N GLY A 3 -9.41 44.92 -9.19
CA GLY A 3 -8.22 44.60 -9.97
C GLY A 3 -8.23 43.11 -10.29
N THR A 4 -8.34 42.80 -11.57
CA THR A 4 -8.41 41.47 -12.19
C THR A 4 -7.13 40.62 -11.97
N MET A 5 -7.28 39.31 -11.77
CA MET A 5 -6.18 38.34 -11.80
C MET A 5 -5.56 38.23 -13.21
N PRO A 6 -4.23 38.05 -13.35
CA PRO A 6 -3.62 37.71 -14.62
C PRO A 6 -3.69 36.20 -14.93
N ASP A 7 -3.73 35.96 -16.24
CA ASP A 7 -3.93 34.72 -16.99
C ASP A 7 -2.85 33.65 -16.74
N SER A 8 -3.28 32.40 -16.58
CA SER A 8 -2.42 31.23 -16.33
C SER A 8 -1.91 30.63 -17.65
N ALA A 9 -0.94 31.29 -18.28
CA ALA A 9 -0.16 30.66 -19.35
C ALA A 9 1.22 31.30 -19.45
N SER A 10 2.25 30.46 -19.58
CA SER A 10 3.68 30.76 -19.82
C SER A 10 4.58 30.97 -18.59
N ILE A 11 5.06 29.86 -18.02
CA ILE A 11 6.37 29.82 -17.36
C ILE A 11 7.16 28.66 -17.98
N PRO A 12 8.32 28.91 -18.62
CA PRO A 12 9.11 27.85 -19.22
C PRO A 12 9.90 27.10 -18.15
N LEU A 13 9.49 25.86 -17.85
CA LEU A 13 10.26 24.93 -17.02
C LEU A 13 11.40 24.35 -17.86
N ARG A 14 12.58 24.97 -17.79
CA ARG A 14 13.83 24.36 -18.26
C ARG A 14 14.84 24.39 -17.11
N TRP A 15 14.82 23.34 -16.31
CA TRP A 15 15.91 22.98 -15.39
C TRP A 15 16.28 21.52 -15.66
N THR A 16 17.28 21.33 -16.53
CA THR A 16 18.01 20.07 -16.64
C THR A 16 18.91 19.91 -15.44
N LEU A 17 18.51 19.09 -14.47
CA LEU A 17 19.46 18.30 -13.70
C LEU A 17 19.84 17.11 -14.59
N LYS A 18 21.13 17.02 -14.95
CA LYS A 18 21.65 15.86 -15.66
C LYS A 18 21.60 14.67 -14.72
N TYR A 19 20.59 13.83 -14.88
CA TYR A 19 20.64 12.44 -14.48
C TYR A 19 20.59 11.64 -15.78
N GLU A 20 21.63 10.88 -16.08
CA GLU A 20 21.60 9.91 -17.18
C GLU A 20 20.73 8.74 -16.71
N ALA A 21 19.42 8.92 -16.80
CA ALA A 21 18.48 7.80 -16.81
C ALA A 21 18.53 7.22 -18.23
N ASP A 22 18.93 5.95 -18.34
CA ASP A 22 18.73 5.19 -19.57
C ASP A 22 17.22 5.17 -19.82
N HIS A 23 16.76 5.77 -20.93
CA HIS A 23 15.35 5.86 -21.26
C HIS A 23 15.01 4.72 -22.21
N SER A 24 14.10 3.82 -21.80
CA SER A 24 13.47 2.91 -22.75
C SER A 24 12.68 3.74 -23.78
N PRO A 25 12.80 3.45 -25.08
CA PRO A 25 12.26 4.29 -26.16
C PRO A 25 10.72 4.33 -26.26
N ASP A 26 9.98 3.69 -25.36
CA ASP A 26 8.54 3.50 -25.43
C ASP A 26 7.73 4.20 -24.32
N GLY A 27 8.37 5.03 -23.49
CA GLY A 27 7.66 5.89 -22.52
C GLY A 27 7.01 5.13 -21.34
N ARG A 28 7.41 3.88 -21.10
CA ARG A 28 7.04 3.15 -19.89
C ARG A 28 7.91 3.62 -18.74
N PHE A 29 7.33 3.75 -17.54
CA PHE A 29 8.12 3.88 -16.33
C PHE A 29 8.93 2.60 -16.16
N GLU A 30 10.26 2.68 -16.31
CA GLU A 30 11.13 1.60 -15.88
C GLU A 30 11.03 1.50 -14.36
N MET A 31 10.32 0.47 -13.88
CA MET A 31 10.60 -0.04 -12.56
C MET A 31 12.04 -0.55 -12.58
N ALA A 32 12.94 0.12 -11.88
CA ALA A 32 14.29 -0.39 -11.66
C ALA A 32 14.18 -1.80 -11.07
N SER A 33 14.44 -2.84 -11.84
CA SER A 33 14.59 -4.19 -11.33
C SER A 33 16.08 -4.46 -11.16
N TYR A 34 16.52 -4.85 -9.97
CA TYR A 34 17.90 -5.27 -9.79
C TYR A 34 18.00 -6.78 -10.08
N LEU A 35 18.65 -7.14 -11.18
CA LEU A 35 18.73 -8.52 -11.67
C LEU A 35 19.92 -9.31 -11.09
N GLU A 36 20.84 -8.63 -10.42
CA GLU A 36 22.07 -9.22 -9.88
C GLU A 36 21.95 -9.54 -8.39
N LEU A 37 22.91 -10.27 -7.83
CA LEU A 37 23.02 -10.45 -6.38
C LEU A 37 23.79 -9.28 -5.79
N ASN A 38 23.11 -8.36 -5.10
CA ASN A 38 23.78 -7.27 -4.41
C ASN A 38 24.26 -7.74 -3.03
N LYS A 39 25.56 -7.62 -2.77
CA LYS A 39 26.17 -7.97 -1.47
C LYS A 39 26.46 -6.74 -0.61
N GLU A 40 26.25 -5.55 -1.15
CA GLU A 40 26.56 -4.29 -0.49
C GLU A 40 25.30 -3.42 -0.45
N ILE A 41 25.04 -2.76 0.68
CA ILE A 41 23.95 -1.78 0.79
C ILE A 41 24.57 -0.39 0.89
N THR A 42 23.92 0.61 0.30
CA THR A 42 24.42 1.99 0.34
C THR A 42 24.31 2.57 1.76
N PRO A 43 24.97 3.71 2.05
CA PRO A 43 24.76 4.40 3.31
C PRO A 43 23.30 4.82 3.54
N GLU A 44 22.56 5.16 2.48
CA GLU A 44 21.13 5.51 2.54
C GLU A 44 20.28 4.29 2.89
N GLU A 45 20.53 3.15 2.25
CA GLU A 45 19.87 1.87 2.56
C GLU A 45 20.21 1.37 3.97
N THR A 46 21.44 1.58 4.42
CA THR A 46 21.86 1.30 5.81
C THR A 46 21.09 2.18 6.80
N ALA A 47 20.94 3.47 6.51
CA ALA A 47 20.17 4.38 7.34
C ALA A 47 18.68 3.98 7.41
N ILE A 48 18.09 3.58 6.27
CA ILE A 48 16.71 3.05 6.22
C ILE A 48 16.59 1.80 7.09
N LYS A 49 17.51 0.84 6.94
CA LYS A 49 17.57 -0.39 7.75
C LYS A 49 17.60 -0.06 9.24
N ASP A 50 18.53 0.79 9.67
CA ASP A 50 18.71 1.12 11.09
C ASP A 50 17.51 1.87 11.68
N GLN A 51 16.87 2.74 10.90
CA GLN A 51 15.65 3.44 11.32
C GLN A 51 14.49 2.47 11.53
N ILE A 52 14.26 1.55 10.60
CA ILE A 52 13.17 0.56 10.68
C ILE A 52 13.45 -0.45 11.78
N HIS A 53 14.72 -0.88 11.93
CA HIS A 53 15.14 -1.76 13.00
C HIS A 53 14.82 -1.16 14.37
N ARG A 54 15.15 0.13 14.56
CA ARG A 54 14.83 0.86 15.80
C ARG A 54 13.33 0.99 16.01
N PHE A 55 12.55 1.32 14.97
CA PHE A 55 11.08 1.34 15.06
C PHE A 55 10.53 -0.03 15.47
N GLY A 56 11.06 -1.10 14.89
CA GLY A 56 10.72 -2.47 15.25
C GLY A 56 11.03 -2.81 16.70
N LEU A 57 12.23 -2.47 17.16
CA LEU A 57 12.71 -2.73 18.52
C LEU A 57 11.95 -1.93 19.58
N GLU A 58 11.75 -0.63 19.35
CA GLU A 58 11.24 0.30 20.35
C GLU A 58 9.71 0.41 20.35
N VAL A 59 9.05 0.14 19.21
CA VAL A 59 7.60 0.32 19.06
C VAL A 59 6.89 -1.00 18.80
N LEU A 60 7.20 -1.69 17.70
CA LEU A 60 6.40 -2.82 17.25
C LEU A 60 6.52 -4.04 18.17
N ARG A 61 7.74 -4.40 18.59
CA ARG A 61 7.97 -5.60 19.43
C ARG A 61 7.28 -5.50 20.81
N PRO A 62 7.40 -4.39 21.56
CA PRO A 62 6.67 -4.24 22.83
C PRO A 62 5.16 -4.31 22.64
N ILE A 63 4.62 -3.59 21.65
CA ILE A 63 3.17 -3.56 21.37
C ILE A 63 2.68 -4.95 20.94
N ALA A 64 3.38 -5.63 20.02
CA ALA A 64 3.01 -6.98 19.59
C ALA A 64 2.93 -7.94 20.79
N SER A 65 3.92 -7.90 21.69
CA SER A 65 3.91 -8.74 22.89
C SER A 65 2.76 -8.43 23.85
N GLU A 66 2.25 -7.21 23.87
CA GLU A 66 1.04 -6.84 24.61
C GLU A 66 -0.21 -7.39 23.93
N LEU A 67 -0.35 -7.14 22.61
CA LEU A 67 -1.51 -7.55 21.81
C LEU A 67 -1.69 -9.08 21.77
N ASP A 68 -0.61 -9.85 21.69
CA ASP A 68 -0.64 -11.33 21.65
C ASP A 68 -1.35 -11.97 22.87
N LYS A 69 -1.48 -11.22 23.97
CA LYS A 69 -2.14 -11.68 25.21
C LYS A 69 -3.63 -11.33 25.26
N LEU A 70 -4.11 -10.50 24.34
CA LEU A 70 -5.47 -9.99 24.33
C LEU A 70 -6.39 -10.88 23.48
N PRO A 71 -7.67 -11.00 23.85
CA PRO A 71 -8.66 -11.59 22.95
C PRO A 71 -8.89 -10.68 21.73
N PRO A 72 -9.34 -11.23 20.57
CA PRO A 72 -9.43 -10.49 19.31
C PRO A 72 -10.26 -9.20 19.35
N ASP A 73 -11.36 -9.19 20.11
CA ASP A 73 -12.23 -8.03 20.30
C ASP A 73 -11.52 -6.87 21.03
N GLN A 74 -10.60 -7.19 21.94
CA GLN A 74 -9.79 -6.20 22.63
C GLN A 74 -8.61 -5.72 21.80
N VAL A 75 -8.04 -6.58 20.94
CA VAL A 75 -6.97 -6.19 20.00
C VAL A 75 -7.43 -5.06 19.08
N ILE A 76 -8.68 -5.07 18.63
CA ILE A 76 -9.22 -4.05 17.71
C ILE A 76 -10.04 -2.95 18.41
N ALA A 77 -10.17 -2.99 19.75
CA ALA A 77 -10.91 -1.97 20.49
C ALA A 77 -10.28 -0.58 20.29
N GLN A 78 -11.07 0.49 20.32
CA GLN A 78 -10.61 1.86 20.02
C GLN A 78 -9.41 2.34 20.86
N GLY A 79 -9.26 1.83 22.10
CA GLY A 79 -8.14 2.15 22.99
C GLY A 79 -6.97 1.16 22.94
N SER A 80 -6.97 0.23 21.97
CA SER A 80 -5.93 -0.77 21.81
C SER A 80 -4.60 -0.16 21.37
N PRO A 81 -3.45 -0.64 21.88
CA PRO A 81 -2.11 -0.30 21.40
C PRO A 81 -1.88 -0.55 19.90
N LEU A 82 -2.72 -1.37 19.25
CA LEU A 82 -2.72 -1.59 17.80
C LEU A 82 -2.74 -0.25 17.04
N TRP A 83 -3.61 0.66 17.47
CA TRP A 83 -3.81 1.94 16.79
C TRP A 83 -2.61 2.87 16.95
N ASP A 84 -1.91 2.80 18.09
CA ASP A 84 -0.71 3.58 18.33
C ASP A 84 0.46 3.12 17.45
N ALA A 85 0.59 1.81 17.22
CA ALA A 85 1.56 1.26 16.28
C ALA A 85 1.28 1.73 14.84
N PHE A 86 0.02 1.67 14.39
CA PHE A 86 -0.38 2.15 13.06
C PHE A 86 -0.14 3.65 12.90
N LYS A 87 -0.58 4.49 13.85
CA LYS A 87 -0.34 5.93 13.82
C LYS A 87 1.14 6.28 13.74
N GLN A 88 1.97 5.62 14.54
CA GLN A 88 3.41 5.86 14.50
C GLN A 88 4.01 5.49 13.14
N ALA A 89 3.63 4.34 12.55
CA ALA A 89 4.07 3.97 11.21
C ALA A 89 3.64 5.00 10.13
N TYR A 90 2.43 5.54 10.22
CA TYR A 90 1.91 6.53 9.28
C TYR A 90 2.59 7.90 9.46
N SER A 91 2.87 8.29 10.71
CA SER A 91 3.63 9.51 11.02
C SER A 91 5.04 9.50 10.42
N LEU A 92 5.65 8.31 10.35
CA LEU A 92 6.95 8.06 9.70
C LEU A 92 6.86 7.93 8.17
N GLY A 93 5.65 7.89 7.60
CA GLY A 93 5.40 7.79 6.17
C GLY A 93 5.56 6.37 5.59
N TYR A 94 5.63 5.33 6.42
CA TYR A 94 5.84 3.97 5.93
C TYR A 94 4.65 3.42 5.12
N HIS A 95 3.46 3.98 5.29
CA HIS A 95 2.27 3.62 4.51
C HIS A 95 2.33 4.09 3.05
N THR A 96 3.12 5.12 2.73
CA THR A 96 3.24 5.64 1.36
C THR A 96 4.39 5.03 0.57
N ARG A 97 5.05 3.98 1.10
CA ARG A 97 6.24 3.37 0.47
C ARG A 97 6.02 2.84 -0.94
N SER A 98 4.79 2.43 -1.27
CA SER A 98 4.42 1.87 -2.58
C SER A 98 3.81 2.91 -3.53
N LEU A 99 3.64 4.15 -3.10
CA LEU A 99 3.13 5.23 -3.95
C LEU A 99 4.27 5.89 -4.74
N PRO A 100 3.99 6.40 -5.96
CA PRO A 100 4.92 7.26 -6.67
C PRO A 100 5.20 8.57 -5.90
N GLU A 101 6.40 9.14 -6.05
CA GLU A 101 6.76 10.45 -5.48
C GLU A 101 5.76 11.55 -5.85
N ALA A 102 5.29 11.56 -7.10
CA ALA A 102 4.32 12.53 -7.60
C ALA A 102 2.98 12.51 -6.83
N LEU A 103 2.72 11.44 -6.07
CA LEU A 103 1.53 11.25 -5.24
C LEU A 103 1.87 11.25 -3.73
N GLY A 104 3.03 11.73 -3.33
CA GLY A 104 3.46 11.79 -1.92
C GLY A 104 4.09 10.50 -1.39
N GLY A 105 4.54 9.62 -2.29
CA GLY A 105 5.25 8.40 -1.94
C GLY A 105 6.63 8.61 -1.31
N ALA A 106 7.06 7.66 -0.49
CA ALA A 106 8.36 7.71 0.21
C ALA A 106 9.57 7.36 -0.68
N ASN A 107 9.34 7.04 -1.96
CA ASN A 107 10.35 6.69 -2.98
C ASN A 107 11.38 5.64 -2.55
N PHE A 108 10.93 4.55 -1.94
CA PHE A 108 11.86 3.49 -1.61
C PHE A 108 12.37 2.84 -2.90
N SER A 109 13.69 2.68 -3.01
CA SER A 109 14.26 1.82 -4.03
C SER A 109 13.70 0.38 -3.87
N PRO A 110 13.74 -0.45 -4.92
CA PRO A 110 13.34 -1.86 -4.81
C PRO A 110 14.08 -2.59 -3.68
N LEU A 111 15.38 -2.37 -3.53
CA LEU A 111 16.20 -2.97 -2.47
C LEU A 111 15.81 -2.41 -1.09
N ALA A 112 15.63 -1.10 -0.96
CA ALA A 112 15.13 -0.49 0.27
C ALA A 112 13.74 -1.04 0.67
N SER A 113 12.88 -1.34 -0.30
CA SER A 113 11.57 -1.96 -0.05
C SER A 113 11.68 -3.38 0.50
N HIS A 114 12.72 -4.13 0.11
CA HIS A 114 13.00 -5.47 0.62
C HIS A 114 13.64 -5.42 2.01
N ILE A 115 14.59 -4.51 2.22
CA ILE A 115 15.16 -4.21 3.55
C ILE A 115 14.05 -3.86 4.54
N TYR A 116 13.11 -2.99 4.12
CA TYR A 116 11.95 -2.66 4.93
C TYR A 116 11.11 -3.89 5.27
N ALA A 117 10.80 -4.73 4.27
CA ALA A 117 10.00 -5.93 4.50
C ALA A 117 10.69 -6.90 5.47
N GLU A 118 12.01 -7.07 5.35
CA GLU A 118 12.80 -7.93 6.25
C GLU A 118 12.82 -7.40 7.68
N GLU A 119 13.14 -6.12 7.89
CA GLU A 119 13.20 -5.50 9.23
C GLU A 119 11.82 -5.47 9.90
N MET A 120 10.75 -5.17 9.14
CA MET A 120 9.38 -5.24 9.66
C MET A 120 9.00 -6.68 10.06
N GLY A 121 9.36 -7.68 9.25
CA GLY A 121 9.13 -9.09 9.55
C GLY A 121 9.90 -9.56 10.77
N TRP A 122 11.16 -9.11 10.95
CA TRP A 122 11.95 -9.33 12.16
C TRP A 122 11.30 -8.71 13.40
N ALA A 123 10.71 -7.52 13.24
CA ALA A 123 10.03 -6.82 14.32
C ALA A 123 8.75 -7.53 14.76
N SER A 124 7.82 -7.74 13.84
CA SER A 124 6.55 -8.45 14.08
C SER A 124 5.93 -8.84 12.74
N ALA A 125 5.74 -10.14 12.52
CA ALA A 125 5.11 -10.64 11.30
C ALA A 125 3.69 -10.11 11.11
N ASP A 126 2.91 -9.98 12.19
CA ASP A 126 1.53 -9.49 12.13
C ASP A 126 1.47 -8.01 11.72
N PHE A 127 2.34 -7.17 12.29
CA PHE A 127 2.45 -5.77 11.88
C PHE A 127 3.03 -5.62 10.48
N ALA A 128 4.00 -6.45 10.09
CA ALA A 128 4.55 -6.44 8.74
C ALA A 128 3.45 -6.69 7.69
N ILE A 129 2.55 -7.64 7.95
CA ILE A 129 1.40 -7.91 7.07
C ILE A 129 0.35 -6.81 7.19
N GLY A 130 -0.05 -6.40 8.41
CA GLY A 130 -1.08 -5.39 8.61
C GLY A 130 -0.74 -4.05 7.96
N LEU A 131 0.47 -3.52 8.20
CA LEU A 131 0.97 -2.31 7.54
C LEU A 131 1.32 -2.55 6.07
N GLY A 132 1.67 -3.79 5.70
CA GLY A 132 2.01 -4.17 4.34
C GLY A 132 0.81 -4.16 3.39
N VAL A 133 -0.37 -4.60 3.85
CA VAL A 133 -1.60 -4.64 3.02
C VAL A 133 -2.41 -3.35 3.11
N ALA A 134 -2.23 -2.53 4.14
CA ALA A 134 -2.95 -1.27 4.30
C ALA A 134 -2.91 -0.35 3.06
N PRO A 135 -1.79 -0.24 2.32
CA PRO A 135 -1.70 0.61 1.13
C PRO A 135 -2.34 0.02 -0.14
N PHE A 136 -2.81 -1.23 -0.16
CA PHE A 136 -3.16 -1.93 -1.40
C PHE A 136 -4.28 -1.25 -2.20
N PRO A 137 -5.45 -0.91 -1.63
CA PRO A 137 -6.51 -0.23 -2.37
C PRO A 137 -6.05 1.10 -2.99
N PHE A 138 -5.24 1.84 -2.24
CA PHE A 138 -4.74 3.15 -2.65
C PHE A 138 -3.66 3.04 -3.73
N SER A 139 -2.77 2.05 -3.63
CA SER A 139 -1.73 1.81 -4.63
C SER A 139 -2.33 1.35 -5.96
N PHE A 140 -3.33 0.46 -5.93
CA PHE A 140 -4.08 0.08 -7.13
C PHE A 140 -4.92 1.25 -7.67
N GLY A 141 -5.49 2.07 -6.79
CA GLY A 141 -6.16 3.31 -7.15
C GLY A 141 -5.23 4.26 -7.91
N ALA A 142 -3.98 4.42 -7.45
CA ALA A 142 -2.96 5.21 -8.13
C ALA A 142 -2.61 4.65 -9.51
N MET A 143 -2.47 3.33 -9.62
CA MET A 143 -2.18 2.63 -10.89
C MET A 143 -3.29 2.77 -11.93
N SER A 144 -4.53 3.05 -11.51
CA SER A 144 -5.64 3.26 -12.43
C SER A 144 -5.47 4.49 -13.34
N GLY A 145 -4.68 5.49 -12.90
CA GLY A 145 -4.53 6.76 -13.60
C GLY A 145 -5.81 7.62 -13.63
N ASN A 146 -6.87 7.21 -12.93
CA ASN A 146 -8.14 7.94 -12.89
C ASN A 146 -8.01 9.18 -11.97
N PRO A 147 -8.17 10.41 -12.49
CA PRO A 147 -8.02 11.63 -11.70
C PRO A 147 -8.93 11.69 -10.47
N ASP A 148 -10.17 11.20 -10.59
CA ASP A 148 -11.14 11.24 -9.49
C ASP A 148 -10.78 10.26 -8.38
N ILE A 149 -10.27 9.07 -8.74
CA ILE A 149 -9.76 8.09 -7.75
C ILE A 149 -8.50 8.65 -7.07
N ILE A 150 -7.59 9.24 -7.85
CA ILE A 150 -6.36 9.82 -7.31
C ILE A 150 -6.69 10.95 -6.32
N GLU A 151 -7.57 11.88 -6.70
CA GLU A 151 -7.92 13.04 -5.88
C GLU A 151 -8.68 12.64 -4.61
N ASN A 152 -9.68 11.76 -4.73
CA ASN A 152 -10.61 11.49 -3.63
C ASN A 152 -10.24 10.29 -2.76
N ILE A 153 -9.39 9.38 -3.24
CA ILE A 153 -9.02 8.15 -2.52
C ILE A 153 -7.52 8.09 -2.22
N VAL A 154 -6.66 8.34 -3.21
CA VAL A 154 -5.21 8.16 -3.04
C VAL A 154 -4.57 9.28 -2.24
N LYS A 155 -4.83 10.55 -2.61
CA LYS A 155 -4.24 11.70 -1.91
C LYS A 155 -4.61 11.76 -0.41
N PRO A 156 -5.87 11.55 0.00
CA PRO A 156 -6.23 11.53 1.42
C PRO A 156 -5.46 10.47 2.22
N PHE A 157 -5.22 9.30 1.63
CA PHE A 157 -4.38 8.26 2.24
C PHE A 157 -2.90 8.68 2.31
N ALA A 158 -2.35 9.24 1.23
CA ALA A 158 -0.95 9.67 1.18
C ALA A 158 -0.64 10.73 2.26
N GLU A 159 -1.59 11.65 2.47
CA GLU A 159 -1.48 12.74 3.45
C GLU A 159 -1.78 12.29 4.89
N ASP A 160 -2.36 11.11 5.08
CA ASP A 160 -2.75 10.61 6.40
C ASP A 160 -1.54 10.31 7.28
N LYS A 161 -1.54 10.87 8.50
CA LYS A 161 -0.55 10.61 9.54
C LYS A 161 -1.15 9.95 10.77
N GLU A 162 -2.46 9.71 10.77
CA GLU A 162 -3.24 9.25 11.92
C GLU A 162 -3.84 7.85 11.70
N ALA A 163 -3.46 7.16 10.62
CA ALA A 163 -3.97 5.84 10.24
C ALA A 163 -5.51 5.77 10.20
N ARG A 164 -6.14 6.84 9.69
CA ARG A 164 -7.57 6.89 9.39
C ARG A 164 -7.94 6.07 8.16
N TYR A 165 -6.99 5.88 7.24
CA TYR A 165 -7.20 5.15 6.00
C TYR A 165 -6.42 3.84 6.01
N ILE A 166 -7.09 2.76 6.41
CA ILE A 166 -6.51 1.41 6.42
C ILE A 166 -7.16 0.57 5.33
N GLY A 167 -6.34 -0.04 4.48
CA GLY A 167 -6.77 -0.95 3.44
C GLY A 167 -6.72 -2.43 3.84
N CYS A 168 -7.46 -3.25 3.08
CA CYS A 168 -7.28 -4.69 3.01
C CYS A 168 -7.27 -5.18 1.56
N TRP A 169 -6.70 -6.36 1.33
CA TRP A 169 -6.74 -7.05 0.05
C TRP A 169 -7.68 -8.24 0.11
N ALA A 170 -8.90 -8.05 -0.39
CA ALA A 170 -10.00 -8.99 -0.26
C ALA A 170 -10.12 -9.83 -1.55
N ILE A 171 -9.17 -10.73 -1.75
CA ILE A 171 -9.11 -11.62 -2.91
C ILE A 171 -9.70 -13.00 -2.61
N THR A 172 -9.16 -13.70 -1.60
CA THR A 172 -9.52 -15.09 -1.26
C THR A 172 -10.97 -15.20 -0.80
N GLU A 173 -11.61 -16.29 -1.20
CA GLU A 173 -12.97 -16.67 -0.86
C GLU A 173 -12.99 -18.06 -0.19
N PRO A 174 -14.08 -18.43 0.50
CA PRO A 174 -14.15 -19.73 1.16
C PRO A 174 -13.89 -20.92 0.21
N MET A 175 -14.31 -20.80 -1.05
CA MET A 175 -14.17 -21.84 -2.07
C MET A 175 -13.04 -21.58 -3.07
N HIS A 176 -12.45 -20.38 -3.07
CA HIS A 176 -11.49 -19.94 -4.08
C HIS A 176 -10.25 -19.28 -3.47
N GLY A 177 -9.08 -19.74 -3.90
CA GLY A 177 -7.78 -19.25 -3.44
C GLY A 177 -6.72 -19.51 -4.50
N SER A 178 -6.05 -20.66 -4.46
CA SER A 178 -4.97 -20.98 -5.41
C SER A 178 -5.42 -21.01 -6.88
N ASP A 179 -6.65 -21.43 -7.12
CA ASP A 179 -7.26 -21.52 -8.44
C ASP A 179 -7.41 -20.15 -9.14
N THR A 180 -7.68 -19.10 -8.37
CA THR A 180 -7.75 -17.71 -8.84
C THR A 180 -6.38 -17.08 -9.13
N LEU A 181 -5.27 -17.77 -8.86
CA LEU A 181 -3.91 -17.26 -9.08
C LEU A 181 -3.24 -17.82 -10.35
N HIS A 182 -3.95 -18.59 -11.17
CA HIS A 182 -3.44 -19.11 -12.44
C HIS A 182 -3.39 -18.07 -13.58
N VAL A 183 -3.22 -16.78 -13.25
CA VAL A 183 -3.29 -15.66 -14.20
C VAL A 183 -2.41 -15.93 -15.44
N GLY A 184 -3.00 -15.79 -16.62
CA GLY A 184 -2.34 -16.04 -17.91
C GLY A 184 -2.32 -17.50 -18.38
N GLN A 185 -2.81 -18.45 -17.58
CA GLN A 185 -2.96 -19.86 -17.98
C GLN A 185 -4.39 -20.18 -18.43
N GLU A 186 -4.56 -21.25 -19.22
CA GLU A 186 -5.89 -21.68 -19.69
C GLU A 186 -6.82 -22.05 -18.53
N ALA A 187 -6.27 -22.55 -17.42
CA ALA A 187 -7.04 -22.85 -16.21
C ALA A 187 -7.78 -21.63 -15.63
N PHE A 188 -7.26 -20.41 -15.81
CA PHE A 188 -7.85 -19.18 -15.29
C PHE A 188 -9.08 -18.69 -16.07
N LYS A 189 -9.33 -19.27 -17.25
CA LYS A 189 -10.52 -18.97 -18.07
C LYS A 189 -11.69 -19.89 -17.76
N ARG A 190 -11.49 -20.86 -16.88
CA ARG A 190 -12.50 -21.85 -16.54
C ARG A 190 -13.57 -21.19 -15.67
N PRO A 191 -14.88 -21.37 -15.96
CA PRO A 191 -15.93 -20.79 -15.13
C PRO A 191 -15.83 -21.20 -13.66
N GLU A 192 -15.29 -22.38 -13.38
CA GLU A 192 -15.12 -22.91 -12.03
C GLU A 192 -14.03 -22.20 -11.21
N THR A 193 -13.22 -21.33 -11.83
CA THR A 193 -12.20 -20.51 -11.14
C THR A 193 -12.63 -19.05 -10.98
N ALA A 194 -13.85 -18.71 -11.36
CA ALA A 194 -14.39 -17.37 -11.16
C ALA A 194 -14.67 -17.13 -9.67
N PHE A 195 -14.57 -15.87 -9.25
CA PHE A 195 -14.98 -15.46 -7.91
C PHE A 195 -16.49 -15.63 -7.71
N ASP A 196 -16.89 -16.07 -6.52
CA ASP A 196 -18.26 -16.11 -6.03
C ASP A 196 -18.77 -14.70 -5.69
N LEU A 197 -17.88 -13.77 -5.30
CA LEU A 197 -18.26 -12.37 -5.11
C LEU A 197 -18.62 -11.75 -6.46
N GLN A 198 -19.85 -11.26 -6.56
CA GLN A 198 -20.36 -10.60 -7.76
C GLN A 198 -20.61 -9.12 -7.50
N ALA A 199 -20.26 -8.29 -8.48
CA ALA A 199 -20.69 -6.90 -8.57
C ALA A 199 -21.64 -6.76 -9.76
N VAL A 200 -22.88 -6.37 -9.50
CA VAL A 200 -23.92 -6.18 -10.52
C VAL A 200 -24.38 -4.73 -10.48
N LEU A 201 -24.38 -4.06 -11.63
CA LEU A 201 -24.90 -2.70 -11.76
C LEU A 201 -26.43 -2.72 -11.66
N ASP A 202 -26.98 -1.96 -10.72
CA ASP A 202 -28.42 -1.74 -10.54
C ASP A 202 -28.68 -0.22 -10.53
N GLY A 203 -29.19 0.31 -11.64
CA GLY A 203 -29.35 1.75 -11.83
C GLY A 203 -28.01 2.49 -11.89
N ASP A 204 -27.76 3.34 -10.90
CA ASP A 204 -26.53 4.13 -10.72
C ASP A 204 -25.62 3.59 -9.60
N GLU A 205 -25.93 2.43 -9.03
CA GLU A 205 -25.16 1.80 -7.94
C GLU A 205 -24.69 0.38 -8.31
N TRP A 206 -23.62 -0.07 -7.65
CA TRP A 206 -23.15 -1.46 -7.74
C TRP A 206 -23.61 -2.25 -6.52
N VAL A 207 -24.36 -3.33 -6.76
CA VAL A 207 -24.71 -4.31 -5.74
C VAL A 207 -23.62 -5.36 -5.67
N ILE A 208 -22.93 -5.44 -4.53
CA ILE A 208 -21.90 -6.44 -4.25
C ILE A 208 -22.50 -7.55 -3.40
N ASN A 209 -22.49 -8.79 -3.90
CA ASN A 209 -23.06 -9.95 -3.20
C ASN A 209 -22.11 -11.16 -3.26
N GLY A 210 -21.87 -11.78 -2.11
CA GLY A 210 -20.98 -12.92 -1.97
C GLY A 210 -20.19 -12.86 -0.66
N GLN A 211 -19.15 -13.69 -0.55
CA GLN A 211 -18.37 -13.83 0.68
C GLN A 211 -16.88 -13.86 0.37
N LYS A 212 -16.11 -13.02 1.07
CA LYS A 212 -14.65 -13.14 1.16
C LYS A 212 -14.25 -13.98 2.37
N SER A 213 -13.04 -14.51 2.34
CA SER A 213 -12.52 -15.35 3.40
C SER A 213 -12.43 -14.64 4.74
N ALA A 214 -12.62 -15.39 5.83
CA ALA A 214 -12.52 -14.86 7.18
C ALA A 214 -11.09 -14.45 7.60
N TRP A 215 -10.08 -14.78 6.78
CA TRP A 215 -8.65 -14.50 7.02
C TRP A 215 -8.09 -13.39 6.12
N VAL A 216 -8.94 -12.48 5.62
CA VAL A 216 -8.47 -11.26 4.95
C VAL A 216 -7.76 -10.37 5.98
N SER A 217 -6.44 -10.19 5.80
CA SER A 217 -5.64 -9.29 6.64
C SER A 217 -6.26 -7.88 6.68
N ASN A 218 -6.31 -7.29 7.88
CA ASN A 218 -7.02 -6.04 8.19
C ASN A 218 -8.54 -6.04 7.96
N GLY A 219 -9.18 -7.14 7.54
CA GLY A 219 -10.59 -7.13 7.15
C GLY A 219 -11.54 -6.59 8.22
N THR A 220 -11.21 -6.73 9.51
CA THR A 220 -11.99 -6.23 10.65
C THR A 220 -11.74 -4.76 11.00
N ILE A 221 -10.65 -4.16 10.50
CA ILE A 221 -10.23 -2.78 10.80
C ILE A 221 -10.14 -1.89 9.56
N ALA A 222 -10.33 -2.46 8.37
CA ALA A 222 -10.18 -1.76 7.12
C ALA A 222 -11.32 -0.74 6.90
N THR A 223 -10.93 0.40 6.37
CA THR A 223 -11.82 1.45 5.86
C THR A 223 -12.04 1.33 4.35
N HIS A 224 -11.10 0.68 3.64
CA HIS A 224 -11.10 0.51 2.20
C HIS A 224 -10.73 -0.93 1.86
N ALA A 225 -11.43 -1.53 0.90
CA ALA A 225 -11.14 -2.88 0.43
C ALA A 225 -10.80 -2.85 -1.06
N LEU A 226 -9.69 -3.49 -1.42
CA LEU A 226 -9.43 -3.90 -2.79
C LEU A 226 -10.07 -5.27 -2.97
N ALA A 227 -11.31 -5.26 -3.46
CA ALA A 227 -12.10 -6.46 -3.70
C ALA A 227 -12.02 -6.87 -5.17
N PHE A 228 -12.00 -8.18 -5.40
CA PHE A 228 -12.03 -8.82 -6.72
C PHE A 228 -13.31 -9.62 -6.88
#